data_AF-B4H3M7-F1
#
_entry.id   AF-B4H3M7-F1
#
_cell.length_a   1.000
_cell.length_b   1.000
_cell.length_c   1.000
_cell.angle_alpha   90.00
_cell.angle_beta   90.00
_cell.angle_gamma   90.00
#
_symmetry.space_group_name_H-M   'P 1'
#
loop_
_entity.id
_entity.type
_entity.pdbx_description
1 polymer ?
#
loop_
_entity_poly.entity_id
_entity_poly.type
_entity_poly.pdbx_seq_one_letter_code
_entity_poly.pdbx_strand_id
1 'polypeptide(L)'
;MGEKLTWFLGHIAEERTAPLSPQEFEDLIALYLQRFDEELAQIALKQSIGKHRANQHAARKDVITITLEKERNEYQSGGMELLNLCDPLKLKMLRDWDGSALSVQHLKLDLVSHNMLQRLKKQGEEVKSSKTDEKMETA
;
A
#
# COMPACT_ATOMS: atom_id res chain seq x y z
N MET A 1 -0.29 -12.71 4.27
CA MET A 1 0.91 -11.87 4.01
C MET A 1 1.41 -12.01 2.56
N GLY A 2 1.71 -13.23 2.07
CA GLY A 2 2.19 -13.42 0.70
C GLY A 2 1.26 -12.83 -0.38
N GLU A 3 -0.05 -12.98 -0.25
CA GLU A 3 -1.03 -12.38 -1.18
C GLU A 3 -0.94 -10.86 -1.25
N LYS A 4 -0.77 -10.20 -0.09
CA LYS A 4 -0.60 -8.75 -0.02
C LYS A 4 0.68 -8.32 -0.75
N LEU A 5 1.81 -8.96 -0.45
CA LEU A 5 3.08 -8.67 -1.14
C LEU A 5 2.98 -8.89 -2.64
N THR A 6 2.32 -9.97 -3.06
CA THR A 6 2.08 -10.29 -4.48
C THR A 6 1.23 -9.22 -5.15
N TRP A 7 0.20 -8.72 -4.46
CA TRP A 7 -0.64 -7.63 -4.97
C TRP A 7 0.20 -6.37 -5.21
N PHE A 8 1.03 -5.97 -4.24
CA PHE A 8 1.90 -4.79 -4.40
C PHE A 8 2.91 -5.01 -5.54
N LEU A 9 3.54 -6.18 -5.62
CA LEU A 9 4.50 -6.52 -6.67
C LEU A 9 3.88 -6.43 -8.07
N GLY A 10 2.63 -6.91 -8.23
CA GLY A 10 1.89 -6.86 -9.49
C GLY A 10 1.40 -5.47 -9.91
N HIS A 11 1.39 -4.50 -8.99
CA HIS A 11 0.98 -3.11 -9.26
C HIS A 11 2.17 -2.14 -9.40
N ILE A 12 3.40 -2.64 -9.35
CA ILE A 12 4.61 -1.85 -9.63
C ILE A 12 5.15 -2.30 -10.99
N ALA A 13 5.40 -1.35 -11.91
CA ALA A 13 5.94 -1.61 -13.24
C ALA A 13 7.20 -2.50 -13.19
N GLU A 14 7.23 -3.58 -13.96
CA GLU A 14 8.23 -4.66 -13.87
C GLU A 14 9.67 -4.14 -14.00
N GLU A 15 9.89 -3.19 -14.90
CA GLU A 15 11.17 -2.53 -15.16
C GLU A 15 11.59 -1.51 -14.08
N ARG A 16 10.72 -1.21 -13.13
CA ARG A 16 11.01 -0.21 -12.09
C ARG A 16 12.04 -0.73 -11.10
N THR A 17 13.22 -0.15 -11.17
CA THR A 17 14.34 -0.39 -10.24
C THR A 17 14.53 0.74 -9.22
N ALA A 18 14.05 1.95 -9.54
CA ALA A 18 14.12 3.10 -8.64
C ALA A 18 13.06 3.00 -7.53
N PRO A 19 13.40 3.39 -6.28
CA PRO A 19 12.45 3.39 -5.17
C PRO A 19 11.22 4.25 -5.48
N LEU A 20 10.11 3.95 -4.82
CA LEU A 20 8.94 4.81 -4.88
C LEU A 20 9.23 6.11 -4.14
N SER A 21 8.72 7.21 -4.67
CA SER A 21 8.55 8.41 -3.85
C SER A 21 7.48 8.14 -2.77
N PRO A 22 7.52 8.84 -1.63
CA PRO A 22 6.50 8.67 -0.60
C PRO A 22 5.08 8.96 -1.09
N GLN A 23 4.91 9.84 -2.10
CA GLN A 23 3.60 10.09 -2.72
C GLN A 23 3.13 8.89 -3.54
N GLU A 24 3.98 8.37 -4.43
CA GLU A 24 3.62 7.17 -5.22
C GLU A 24 3.30 5.98 -4.33
N PHE A 25 4.00 5.82 -3.21
CA PHE A 25 3.71 4.75 -2.27
C PHE A 25 2.38 4.96 -1.54
N GLU A 26 2.06 6.20 -1.16
CA GLU A 26 0.75 6.53 -0.60
C GLU A 26 -0.39 6.24 -1.59
N ASP A 27 -0.22 6.62 -2.86
CA ASP A 27 -1.20 6.36 -3.92
C ASP A 27 -1.39 4.86 -4.15
N LEU A 28 -0.30 4.08 -4.10
CA LEU A 28 -0.35 2.63 -4.23
C LEU A 28 -1.06 1.95 -3.04
N ILE A 29 -0.86 2.46 -1.81
CA ILE A 29 -1.59 1.98 -0.64
C ILE A 29 -3.08 2.36 -0.73
N ALA A 30 -3.41 3.57 -1.23
CA ALA A 30 -4.79 3.97 -1.46
C ALA A 30 -5.48 3.01 -2.44
N LEU A 31 -4.82 2.67 -3.56
CA LEU A 31 -5.31 1.69 -4.53
C LEU A 31 -5.50 0.30 -3.89
N TYR A 32 -4.57 -0.14 -3.04
CA TYR A 32 -4.70 -1.41 -2.31
C TYR A 32 -5.94 -1.44 -1.41
N LEU A 33 -6.24 -0.32 -0.74
CA LEU A 33 -7.40 -0.18 0.15
C LEU A 33 -8.74 -0.02 -0.60
N GLN A 34 -8.68 0.14 -1.93
CA GLN A 34 -9.84 0.20 -2.85
C GLN A 34 -10.01 -1.10 -3.65
N ARG A 35 -9.15 -2.11 -3.48
CA ARG A 35 -9.10 -3.32 -4.31
C ARG A 35 -10.40 -4.15 -4.36
N PHE A 36 -11.32 -3.92 -3.44
CA PHE A 36 -12.61 -4.62 -3.38
C PHE A 36 -13.81 -3.73 -3.78
N ASP A 37 -13.59 -2.49 -4.20
CA ASP A 37 -14.67 -1.54 -4.49
C ASP A 37 -15.61 -2.06 -5.57
N GLU A 38 -15.07 -2.67 -6.64
CA GLU A 38 -15.88 -3.30 -7.69
C GLU A 38 -16.71 -4.48 -7.17
N GLU A 39 -16.13 -5.34 -6.32
CA GLU A 39 -16.83 -6.48 -5.73
C GLU A 39 -17.96 -6.01 -4.81
N LEU A 40 -17.70 -5.01 -3.98
CA LEU A 40 -18.71 -4.40 -3.11
C LEU A 40 -19.84 -3.74 -3.90
N ALA A 41 -19.52 -3.04 -4.99
CA ALA A 41 -20.52 -2.44 -5.87
C ALA A 41 -21.42 -3.50 -6.52
N GLN A 42 -20.83 -4.61 -6.99
CA GLN A 42 -21.60 -5.74 -7.54
C GLN A 42 -22.50 -6.40 -6.50
N ILE A 43 -22.02 -6.59 -5.26
CA ILE A 43 -22.83 -7.13 -4.16
C ILE A 43 -24.00 -6.19 -3.87
N ALA A 44 -23.74 -4.88 -3.75
CA ALA A 44 -24.77 -3.87 -3.48
C ALA A 44 -25.86 -3.86 -4.57
N LEU A 45 -25.45 -3.93 -5.84
CA LEU A 45 -26.38 -4.02 -6.96
C LEU A 45 -27.26 -5.26 -6.85
N LYS A 46 -26.69 -6.45 -6.61
CA LYS A 46 -27.45 -7.70 -6.46
C LYS A 46 -28.44 -7.65 -5.29
N GLN A 47 -28.02 -7.09 -4.15
CA GLN A 47 -28.85 -6.95 -2.95
C GLN A 47 -30.00 -5.95 -3.13
N SER A 48 -29.82 -4.95 -3.99
CA SER A 48 -30.89 -3.99 -4.33
C SER A 48 -32.03 -4.61 -5.17
N ILE A 49 -31.79 -5.74 -5.83
CA ILE A 49 -32.77 -6.40 -6.70
C ILE A 49 -33.66 -7.35 -5.90
N GLY A 50 -34.77 -6.80 -5.38
CA GLY A 50 -35.85 -7.56 -4.76
C GLY A 50 -35.53 -8.08 -3.35
N LYS A 51 -36.58 -8.22 -2.53
CA LYS A 51 -36.46 -8.51 -1.10
C LYS A 51 -35.77 -9.85 -0.78
N HIS A 52 -35.86 -10.83 -1.68
CA HIS A 52 -35.26 -12.16 -1.48
C HIS A 52 -33.74 -12.21 -1.64
N ARG A 53 -33.12 -11.16 -2.20
CA ARG A 53 -31.67 -11.11 -2.44
C ARG A 53 -30.91 -10.23 -1.44
N ALA A 54 -31.61 -9.64 -0.46
CA ALA A 54 -31.02 -8.71 0.50
C ALA A 54 -29.81 -9.29 1.27
N ASN A 55 -29.82 -10.60 1.53
CA ASN A 55 -28.73 -11.29 2.25
C ASN A 55 -27.76 -12.04 1.33
N GLN A 56 -27.94 -11.96 0.01
CA GLN A 56 -27.05 -12.63 -0.93
C GLN A 56 -25.64 -12.05 -0.77
N HIS A 57 -24.64 -12.92 -0.61
CA HIS A 57 -23.24 -12.54 -0.39
C HIS A 57 -22.94 -11.76 0.91
N ALA A 58 -23.84 -11.78 1.90
CA ALA A 58 -23.61 -11.09 3.19
C ALA A 58 -22.28 -11.50 3.85
N ALA A 59 -22.03 -12.80 3.99
CA ALA A 59 -20.79 -13.29 4.60
C ALA A 59 -19.51 -12.80 3.88
N ARG A 60 -19.54 -12.71 2.54
CA ARG A 60 -18.40 -12.19 1.76
C ARG A 60 -18.21 -10.69 1.97
N LYS A 61 -19.31 -9.93 1.96
CA LYS A 61 -19.29 -8.50 2.27
C LYS A 61 -18.74 -8.23 3.67
N ASP A 62 -19.12 -9.03 4.66
CA ASP A 62 -18.64 -8.88 6.04
C ASP A 62 -17.13 -9.12 6.13
N VAL A 63 -16.63 -10.20 5.49
CA VAL A 63 -15.18 -10.48 5.44
C VAL A 63 -14.40 -9.34 4.79
N ILE A 64 -14.87 -8.80 3.66
CA ILE A 64 -14.23 -7.66 2.98
C ILE A 64 -14.24 -6.43 3.89
N THR A 65 -15.39 -6.10 4.47
CA THR A 65 -15.56 -4.92 5.32
C THR A 65 -14.61 -4.98 6.51
N ILE A 66 -14.62 -6.09 7.26
CA ILE A 66 -13.74 -6.31 8.41
C ILE A 66 -12.26 -6.22 8.01
N THR A 67 -11.90 -6.80 6.85
CA THR A 67 -10.51 -6.77 6.36
C THR A 67 -10.07 -5.35 6.04
N LEU A 68 -10.88 -4.59 5.28
CA LEU A 68 -10.56 -3.21 4.92
C LEU A 68 -10.55 -2.27 6.14
N GLU A 69 -11.46 -2.46 7.09
CA GLU A 69 -11.47 -1.68 8.33
C GLU A 69 -10.19 -1.91 9.12
N LYS A 70 -9.78 -3.18 9.30
CA LYS A 70 -8.52 -3.52 9.96
C LYS A 70 -7.32 -2.88 9.25
N GLU A 71 -7.23 -3.04 7.94
CA GLU A 71 -6.13 -2.51 7.13
C GLU A 71 -6.05 -0.98 7.14
N ARG A 72 -7.20 -0.29 7.06
CA ARG A 72 -7.27 1.18 7.19
C ARG A 72 -6.82 1.62 8.58
N ASN A 73 -7.31 0.97 9.62
CA ASN A 73 -6.93 1.29 10.99
C ASN A 73 -5.43 1.09 11.21
N GLU A 74 -4.86 -0.02 10.73
CA GLU A 74 -3.41 -0.28 10.78
C GLU A 74 -2.63 0.84 10.09
N TYR A 75 -2.97 1.19 8.84
CA TYR A 75 -2.27 2.22 8.08
C TYR A 75 -2.38 3.63 8.72
N GLN A 76 -3.55 3.99 9.25
CA GLN A 76 -3.78 5.29 9.88
C GLN A 76 -3.13 5.43 11.25
N SER A 77 -2.92 4.32 11.97
CA SER A 77 -2.40 4.32 13.33
C SER A 77 -0.93 3.87 13.40
N GLY A 78 -0.68 2.65 13.88
CA GLY A 78 0.65 2.09 14.19
C GLY A 78 1.46 1.65 12.97
N GLY A 79 0.82 1.53 11.82
CA GLY A 79 1.42 1.07 10.58
C GLY A 79 0.99 -0.34 10.20
N MET A 80 0.89 -0.53 8.90
CA MET A 80 0.55 -1.78 8.26
C MET A 80 1.84 -2.54 7.92
N GLU A 81 1.90 -3.83 8.23
CA GLU A 81 3.10 -4.64 7.96
C GLU A 81 3.36 -4.75 6.45
N LEU A 82 4.45 -4.15 5.96
CA LEU A 82 4.81 -4.10 4.55
C LEU A 82 6.30 -3.76 4.38
N LEU A 83 6.91 -4.09 3.25
CA LEU A 83 8.24 -3.58 2.90
C LEU A 83 8.14 -2.08 2.58
N ASN A 84 8.99 -1.25 3.19
CA ASN A 84 9.08 0.16 2.80
C ASN A 84 9.62 0.29 1.36
N LEU A 85 8.75 0.55 0.39
CA LEU A 85 9.12 0.65 -1.02
C LEU A 85 9.82 1.96 -1.40
N CYS A 86 9.91 2.91 -0.46
CA CYS A 86 10.78 4.08 -0.60
C CYS A 86 12.26 3.74 -0.34
N ASP A 87 12.55 2.55 0.21
CA ASP A 87 13.90 2.05 0.40
C ASP A 87 14.30 1.18 -0.80
N PRO A 88 15.37 1.53 -1.53
CA PRO A 88 15.80 0.78 -2.72
C PRO A 88 16.19 -0.66 -2.41
N LEU A 89 16.74 -0.95 -1.22
CA LEU A 89 17.11 -2.31 -0.82
C LEU A 89 15.85 -3.17 -0.63
N LYS A 90 14.82 -2.62 0.00
CA LYS A 90 13.57 -3.33 0.26
C LYS A 90 12.72 -3.51 -1.00
N LEU A 91 12.73 -2.53 -1.90
CA LEU A 91 12.14 -2.70 -3.23
C LEU A 91 12.81 -3.85 -3.98
N LYS A 92 14.15 -3.89 -3.98
CA LYS A 92 14.90 -5.00 -4.59
C LYS A 92 14.57 -6.34 -3.93
N MET A 93 14.53 -6.40 -2.59
CA MET A 93 14.13 -7.62 -1.87
C MET A 93 12.72 -8.10 -2.25
N LEU A 94 11.77 -7.18 -2.45
CA LEU A 94 10.42 -7.55 -2.91
C LEU A 94 10.44 -8.07 -4.35
N ARG A 95 11.28 -7.51 -5.22
CA ARG A 95 11.43 -7.94 -6.62
C ARG A 95 12.08 -9.31 -6.75
N ASP A 96 13.09 -9.57 -5.94
CA ASP A 96 13.82 -10.84 -5.92
C ASP A 96 13.03 -11.94 -5.18
N TRP A 97 11.92 -11.59 -4.53
CA TRP A 97 11.08 -12.54 -3.82
C TRP A 97 10.30 -13.43 -4.80
N ASP A 98 10.44 -14.73 -4.62
CA ASP A 98 9.91 -15.79 -5.48
C ASP A 98 8.41 -16.09 -5.30
N GLY A 99 7.72 -15.34 -4.43
CA GLY A 99 6.33 -15.60 -4.07
C GLY A 99 6.14 -16.74 -3.06
N SER A 100 7.23 -17.38 -2.61
CA SER A 100 7.14 -18.53 -1.68
C SER A 100 6.70 -18.08 -0.29
N ALA A 101 5.70 -18.78 0.26
CA ALA A 101 5.23 -18.52 1.63
C ALA A 101 6.34 -18.77 2.68
N LEU A 102 7.27 -19.68 2.40
CA LEU A 102 8.40 -19.99 3.30
C LEU A 102 9.45 -18.88 3.32
N SER A 103 9.65 -18.18 2.21
CA SER A 103 10.64 -17.10 2.12
C SER A 103 10.12 -15.79 2.73
N VAL A 104 8.80 -15.62 2.88
CA VAL A 104 8.19 -14.42 3.51
C VAL A 104 8.73 -14.15 4.91
N GLN A 105 8.98 -15.19 5.72
CA GLN A 105 9.47 -15.02 7.10
C GLN A 105 10.88 -14.39 7.16
N HIS A 106 11.63 -14.42 6.06
CA HIS A 106 12.97 -13.85 5.96
C HIS A 106 12.96 -12.42 5.41
N LEU A 107 11.81 -11.90 4.97
CA LEU A 107 11.65 -10.52 4.54
C LEU A 107 11.59 -9.60 5.76
N LYS A 108 12.40 -8.54 5.74
CA LYS A 108 12.35 -7.50 6.79
C LYS A 108 11.20 -6.54 6.50
N LEU A 109 10.06 -6.82 7.09
CA LEU A 109 8.88 -5.95 7.04
C LEU A 109 9.05 -4.73 7.95
N ASP A 110 8.41 -3.63 7.56
CA ASP A 110 8.27 -2.41 8.33
C ASP A 110 6.81 -2.15 8.69
N LEU A 111 6.61 -1.23 9.62
CA LEU A 111 5.30 -0.65 9.91
C LEU A 111 5.09 0.59 9.04
N VAL A 112 4.47 0.40 7.88
CA VAL A 112 4.18 1.48 6.94
C VAL A 112 2.88 2.16 7.35
N SER A 113 2.97 3.40 7.82
CA SER A 113 1.81 4.21 8.22
C SER A 113 1.71 5.49 7.40
N HIS A 114 0.53 6.11 7.40
CA HIS A 114 0.34 7.43 6.80
C HIS A 114 1.33 8.44 7.39
N ASN A 115 1.48 8.46 8.72
CA ASN A 115 2.41 9.36 9.41
C ASN A 115 3.88 9.11 9.01
N MET A 116 4.28 7.85 8.80
CA MET A 116 5.61 7.52 8.29
C MET A 116 5.85 8.16 6.91
N LEU A 117 4.91 8.01 5.98
CA LEU A 117 5.04 8.58 4.64
C LEU A 117 5.04 10.11 4.66
N GLN A 118 4.19 10.75 5.48
CA GLN A 118 4.20 12.22 5.61
C GLN A 118 5.55 12.74 6.12
N ARG A 119 6.20 12.01 7.05
CA ARG A 119 7.55 12.38 7.52
C ARG A 119 8.59 12.27 6.41
N LEU A 120 8.53 11.21 5.60
CA LEU A 120 9.44 11.04 4.46
C LEU A 120 9.28 12.14 3.40
N LYS A 121 8.04 12.59 3.15
CA LYS A 121 7.78 13.73 2.25
C LYS A 121 8.48 15.00 2.72
N LYS A 122 8.28 15.37 3.98
CA LYS A 122 8.87 16.58 4.58
C LYS A 122 10.40 16.56 4.53
N GLN A 123 11.02 15.42 4.85
CA GLN A 123 12.48 15.27 4.78
C GLN A 123 13.00 15.46 3.35
N GLY A 124 12.27 14.98 2.34
CA GLY A 124 12.62 15.18 0.94
C GLY A 124 12.53 16.65 0.49
N GLU A 125 11.62 17.44 1.08
CA GLU A 125 11.43 18.86 0.80
C GLU A 125 12.52 19.72 1.46
N GLU A 126 12.86 19.44 2.73
CA GLU A 126 13.93 20.14 3.46
C GLU A 126 15.31 19.98 2.80
N VAL A 127 15.62 18.79 2.28
CA VAL A 127 16.86 18.51 1.54
C VAL A 127 16.91 19.25 0.18
N LYS A 128 15.75 19.53 -0.43
CA LYS A 128 15.69 20.30 -1.68
C LYS A 128 15.86 21.80 -1.43
N SER A 129 15.29 22.34 -0.35
CA SER A 129 15.45 23.77 0.01
C SER A 129 16.92 24.08 0.32
N SER A 130 17.55 23.29 1.18
CA SER A 130 18.96 23.48 1.58
C SER A 130 19.96 23.41 0.41
N LYS A 131 19.73 22.53 -0.58
CA LYS A 131 20.55 22.48 -1.81
C LYS A 131 20.32 23.63 -2.78
N THR A 132 19.20 24.34 -2.66
CA THR A 132 18.89 25.50 -3.50
C THR A 132 19.58 26.75 -2.96
N ASP A 133 19.64 26.89 -1.63
CA ASP A 133 20.33 28.00 -0.98
C ASP A 133 21.87 27.94 -1.17
N GLU A 134 22.47 26.74 -1.09
CA GLU A 134 23.93 26.57 -1.29
C GLU A 134 24.41 26.89 -2.73
N LYS A 135 23.53 26.80 -3.72
CA LYS A 135 23.83 27.16 -5.13
C LYS A 135 23.74 28.65 -5.41
N MET A 136 23.14 29.45 -4.53
CA MET A 136 22.99 30.90 -4.72
C MET A 136 24.15 31.70 -4.10
N GLU A 137 24.94 31.08 -3.22
CA GLU A 137 26.10 31.71 -2.56
C GLU A 137 27.43 31.55 -3.33
N THR A 138 27.43 30.84 -4.46
CA THR A 138 28.63 30.56 -5.28
C THR A 138 28.58 31.17 -6.69
N ALA A 139 27.63 32.06 -6.98
CA ALA A 139 27.48 32.75 -8.26
C ALA A 139 27.80 34.25 -8.17
#